data_AF-A0A418TBV0-F1
#
_entry.id   AF-A0A418TBV0-F1
#
_cell.length_a   1.000
_cell.length_b   1.000
_cell.length_c   1.000
_cell.angle_alpha   90.00
_cell.angle_beta   90.00
_cell.angle_gamma   90.00
#
_symmetry.space_group_name_H-M   'P 1'
#
loop_
_entity.id
_entity.type
_entity.pdbx_description
1 polymer ?
#
loop_
_entity_poly.entity_id
_entity_poly.type
_entity_poly.pdbx_seq_one_letter_code
_entity_poly.pdbx_strand_id
1 'polypeptide(L)'
;MILTEWESKLGVAEASFEDAVTQIIAYHTPERKKRIATIAALIDSFVSLTGNTPDSNQLNRLSNYILKEELSDPDVYKIAHNEYPFLSEWQMKLRHDRETGLKAVEETGADGRNYRKPTKRRRSHFELMHQ
;
A
#
# COMPACT_ATOMS: atom_id res chain seq x y z
N MET A 1 -35.06 -16.00 35.18
CA MET A 1 -34.48 -15.68 33.85
C MET A 1 -33.39 -14.64 34.10
N ILE A 2 -32.17 -15.10 34.34
CA ILE A 2 -31.06 -14.23 34.75
C ILE A 2 -30.37 -13.78 33.46
N LEU A 3 -30.66 -12.54 33.07
CA LEU A 3 -29.92 -11.84 32.03
C LEU A 3 -28.45 -11.79 32.44
N THR A 4 -27.59 -12.40 31.64
CA THR A 4 -26.16 -12.49 31.89
C THR A 4 -25.53 -11.11 31.83
N GLU A 5 -24.81 -10.77 32.90
CA GLU A 5 -24.12 -9.51 33.20
C GLU A 5 -23.24 -8.94 32.07
N TRP A 6 -22.90 -9.76 31.07
CA TRP A 6 -22.09 -9.40 29.91
C TRP A 6 -22.86 -8.65 28.82
N GLU A 7 -24.19 -8.79 28.75
CA GLU A 7 -25.04 -8.05 27.79
C GLU A 7 -25.37 -6.63 28.27
N SER A 8 -25.29 -6.38 29.58
CA SER A 8 -25.60 -5.07 30.19
C SER A 8 -24.44 -4.05 30.09
N LYS A 9 -23.27 -4.47 29.61
CA LYS A 9 -22.07 -3.63 29.46
C LYS A 9 -21.76 -3.23 28.01
N LEU A 10 -22.75 -3.30 27.13
CA LEU A 10 -22.60 -2.92 25.72
C LEU A 10 -23.38 -1.65 25.39
N GLY A 11 -22.97 -0.55 26.02
CA GLY A 11 -22.73 0.64 25.21
C GLY A 11 -21.36 0.44 24.60
N VAL A 12 -21.25 0.00 23.35
CA VAL A 12 -19.96 -0.06 22.65
C VAL A 12 -19.49 1.39 22.52
N ALA A 13 -18.72 1.86 23.49
CA ALA A 13 -18.01 3.13 23.38
C ALA A 13 -17.09 3.03 22.16
N GLU A 14 -16.89 4.13 21.42
CA GLU A 14 -16.00 4.16 20.26
C GLU A 14 -14.61 3.58 20.56
N ALA A 15 -14.14 3.71 21.81
CA ALA A 15 -12.93 3.07 22.32
C ALA A 15 -12.93 1.53 22.17
N SER A 16 -14.07 0.87 22.42
CA SER A 16 -14.21 -0.58 22.23
C SER A 16 -14.15 -0.99 20.76
N PHE A 17 -14.58 -0.14 19.83
CA PHE A 17 -14.46 -0.40 18.40
C PHE A 17 -13.01 -0.25 17.94
N GLU A 18 -12.32 0.81 18.37
CA GLU A 18 -10.90 1.02 18.08
C GLU A 18 -10.01 -0.13 18.61
N ASP A 19 -10.29 -0.62 19.81
CA ASP A 19 -9.60 -1.79 20.38
C ASP A 19 -9.83 -3.04 19.53
N ALA A 20 -11.06 -3.28 19.09
CA ALA A 20 -11.40 -4.41 18.22
C ALA A 20 -10.70 -4.31 16.85
N VAL A 21 -10.65 -3.12 16.26
CA VAL A 21 -9.89 -2.84 15.03
C VAL A 21 -8.42 -3.18 15.22
N THR A 22 -7.83 -2.72 16.33
CA THR A 22 -6.43 -2.97 16.65
C THR A 22 -6.14 -4.47 16.83
N GLN A 23 -7.03 -5.21 17.50
CA GLN A 23 -6.91 -6.66 17.65
C GLN A 23 -7.02 -7.41 16.32
N ILE A 24 -7.96 -7.05 15.46
CA ILE A 24 -8.15 -7.67 14.14
C ILE A 24 -6.92 -7.47 13.25
N ILE A 25 -6.33 -6.27 13.27
CA ILE A 25 -5.10 -5.95 12.54
C ILE A 25 -3.92 -6.77 13.10
N ALA A 26 -3.83 -6.89 14.43
CA ALA A 26 -2.76 -7.63 15.10
C ALA A 26 -2.84 -9.15 14.86
N TYR A 27 -4.04 -9.72 14.82
CA TYR A 27 -4.26 -11.16 14.59
C TYR A 27 -3.78 -11.63 13.20
N HIS A 28 -3.76 -10.72 12.22
CA HIS A 28 -3.19 -10.97 10.89
C HIS A 28 -3.76 -12.21 10.17
N THR A 29 -5.01 -12.11 9.73
CA THR A 29 -5.63 -13.16 8.90
C THR A 29 -5.08 -13.10 7.46
N PRO A 30 -4.43 -14.16 6.96
CA PRO A 30 -3.77 -14.14 5.64
C PRO A 30 -4.76 -14.18 4.47
N GLU A 31 -5.93 -14.79 4.65
CA GLU A 31 -6.91 -14.92 3.57
C GLU A 31 -7.78 -13.65 3.44
N ARG A 32 -7.66 -12.95 2.31
CA ARG A 32 -8.39 -11.70 2.03
C ARG A 32 -9.90 -11.81 2.20
N LYS A 33 -10.52 -12.88 1.69
CA LYS A 33 -11.98 -13.09 1.80
C LYS A 33 -12.43 -13.18 3.26
N LYS A 34 -11.66 -13.89 4.09
CA LYS A 34 -11.95 -14.00 5.53
C LYS A 34 -11.78 -12.66 6.23
N ARG A 35 -10.71 -11.90 5.93
CA ARG A 35 -10.56 -10.53 6.47
C ARG A 35 -11.77 -9.66 6.16
N ILE A 36 -12.20 -9.61 4.90
CA ILE A 36 -13.35 -8.79 4.49
C ILE A 36 -14.61 -9.20 5.26
N ALA A 37 -14.88 -10.50 5.39
CA ALA A 37 -16.03 -10.99 6.14
C ALA A 37 -15.99 -10.62 7.64
N THR A 38 -14.83 -10.76 8.29
CA THR A 38 -14.65 -10.39 9.69
C THR A 38 -14.84 -8.88 9.90
N ILE A 39 -14.30 -8.06 9.00
CA ILE A 39 -14.44 -6.61 9.06
C ILE A 39 -15.88 -6.17 8.82
N ALA A 40 -16.57 -6.77 7.86
CA ALA A 40 -17.98 -6.50 7.60
C ALA A 40 -18.84 -6.82 8.84
N ALA A 41 -18.65 -7.99 9.45
CA ALA A 41 -19.36 -8.38 10.67
C ALA A 41 -19.09 -7.41 11.84
N LEU A 42 -17.85 -6.94 11.99
CA LEU A 42 -17.50 -5.93 12.99
C LEU A 42 -18.28 -4.62 12.76
N ILE A 43 -18.27 -4.10 11.52
CA ILE A 43 -18.96 -2.85 11.18
C ILE A 43 -20.48 -3.02 11.36
N ASP A 44 -21.06 -4.12 10.87
CA ASP A 44 -22.49 -4.38 10.97
C ASP A 44 -22.96 -4.47 12.43
N SER A 45 -22.18 -5.13 13.29
CA SER A 45 -22.48 -5.19 14.73
C SER A 45 -22.41 -3.82 15.40
N PHE A 46 -21.42 -2.99 15.04
CA PHE A 46 -21.31 -1.63 15.58
C PHE A 46 -22.48 -0.74 15.15
N VAL A 47 -22.83 -0.77 13.87
CA VAL A 47 -23.95 0.01 13.31
C VAL A 47 -25.29 -0.46 13.90
N SER A 48 -25.47 -1.78 14.07
CA SER A 48 -26.70 -2.34 14.66
C SER A 48 -26.89 -1.93 16.13
N LEU A 49 -25.80 -1.78 16.89
CA LEU A 49 -25.84 -1.39 18.30
C LEU A 49 -25.97 0.11 18.52
N THR A 50 -25.24 0.91 17.73
CA THR A 50 -25.14 2.37 17.93
C THR A 50 -26.07 3.18 17.04
N GLY A 51 -26.50 2.61 15.90
CA GLY A 51 -27.22 3.31 14.84
C GLY A 51 -26.36 4.34 14.08
N ASN A 52 -25.08 4.48 14.41
CA ASN A 52 -24.18 5.48 13.85
C ASN A 52 -23.11 4.83 12.96
N THR A 53 -22.51 5.64 12.09
CA THR A 53 -21.37 5.22 11.26
C THR A 53 -20.09 5.24 12.12
N PRO A 54 -19.21 4.23 12.04
CA PRO A 54 -17.93 4.24 12.74
C PRO A 54 -17.04 5.42 12.32
N ASP A 55 -16.08 5.79 13.18
CA ASP A 55 -15.11 6.84 12.87
C ASP A 55 -14.35 6.56 11.55
N SER A 56 -14.26 7.59 10.72
CA SER A 56 -13.62 7.56 9.41
C SER A 56 -12.15 7.10 9.47
N ASN A 57 -11.41 7.46 10.52
CA ASN A 57 -10.01 7.03 10.65
C ASN A 57 -9.91 5.52 10.87
N GLN A 58 -10.83 4.94 11.64
CA GLN A 58 -10.88 3.49 11.87
C GLN A 58 -11.29 2.74 10.60
N LEU A 59 -12.23 3.29 9.82
CA LEU A 59 -12.57 2.73 8.50
C LEU A 59 -11.38 2.78 7.53
N ASN A 60 -10.59 3.86 7.55
CA ASN A 60 -9.36 3.95 6.75
C ASN A 60 -8.33 2.90 7.17
N ARG A 61 -8.15 2.66 8.47
CA ARG A 61 -7.26 1.58 8.98
C ARG A 61 -7.71 0.20 8.49
N LEU A 62 -9.02 -0.06 8.55
CA LEU A 62 -9.60 -1.32 8.07
C LEU A 62 -9.45 -1.47 6.55
N SER A 63 -9.64 -0.40 5.78
CA SER A 63 -9.42 -0.38 4.33
C SER A 63 -7.97 -0.73 3.96
N ASN A 64 -7.00 -0.09 4.63
CA ASN A 64 -5.59 -0.41 4.45
C ASN A 64 -5.27 -1.87 4.81
N TYR A 65 -5.92 -2.41 5.83
CA TYR A 65 -5.75 -3.82 6.21
C TYR A 65 -6.37 -4.79 5.19
N ILE A 66 -7.46 -4.41 4.52
CA ILE A 66 -8.01 -5.19 3.40
C ILE A 66 -7.02 -5.25 2.24
N LEU A 67 -6.32 -4.15 1.94
CA LEU A 67 -5.38 -4.00 0.82
C LEU A 67 -3.92 -4.26 1.20
N LYS A 68 -3.68 -4.96 2.32
CA LYS A 68 -2.34 -5.09 2.89
C LYS A 68 -1.36 -5.72 1.88
N GLU A 69 -1.77 -6.78 1.20
CA GLU A 69 -0.92 -7.51 0.26
C GLU A 69 -0.49 -6.62 -0.90
N GLU A 70 -1.41 -5.86 -1.48
CA GLU A 70 -1.12 -5.00 -2.62
C GLU A 70 -0.21 -3.81 -2.22
N LEU A 71 -0.46 -3.24 -1.03
CA LEU A 71 0.29 -2.10 -0.51
C LEU A 71 1.70 -2.47 -0.03
N SER A 72 1.90 -3.70 0.45
CA SER A 72 3.19 -4.16 0.99
C SER A 72 4.00 -5.08 0.05
N ASP A 73 3.46 -5.45 -1.11
CA ASP A 73 4.19 -6.25 -2.10
C ASP A 73 5.45 -5.49 -2.60
N PRO A 74 6.66 -6.06 -2.42
CA PRO A 74 7.92 -5.42 -2.83
C PRO A 74 8.25 -5.64 -4.31
N ASP A 75 7.46 -6.40 -5.08
CA ASP A 75 7.79 -6.70 -6.48
C ASP A 75 7.97 -5.41 -7.31
N VAL A 76 9.09 -5.35 -8.03
CA VAL A 76 9.45 -4.22 -8.90
C VAL A 76 8.72 -4.32 -10.24
N TYR A 77 8.27 -5.50 -10.62
CA TYR A 77 7.64 -5.79 -11.91
C TYR A 77 6.11 -5.94 -11.82
N LYS A 78 5.48 -5.40 -10.76
CA LYS A 78 4.01 -5.37 -10.58
C LYS A 78 3.23 -4.97 -11.82
N ILE A 79 3.75 -4.01 -12.60
CA ILE A 79 3.11 -3.49 -13.82
C ILE A 79 3.01 -4.55 -14.92
N ALA A 80 4.00 -5.44 -15.01
CA ALA A 80 3.99 -6.50 -16.02
C ALA A 80 3.16 -7.70 -15.56
N HIS A 81 3.14 -7.97 -14.24
CA HIS A 81 2.47 -9.14 -13.67
C HIS A 81 0.97 -8.92 -13.39
N ASN A 82 0.56 -7.69 -13.10
CA ASN A 82 -0.80 -7.36 -12.68
C ASN A 82 -1.44 -6.34 -13.61
N GLU A 83 -2.72 -6.55 -13.95
CA GLU A 83 -3.50 -5.63 -14.79
C GLU A 83 -3.71 -4.26 -14.11
N TYR A 84 -3.92 -4.25 -12.79
CA TYR A 84 -4.15 -3.04 -11.99
C TYR A 84 -3.18 -2.98 -10.79
N PRO A 85 -1.91 -2.57 -11.01
CA PRO A 85 -0.90 -2.55 -9.96
C PRO A 85 -1.05 -1.33 -9.03
N PHE A 86 -0.90 -1.55 -7.72
CA PHE A 86 -0.69 -0.48 -6.74
C PHE A 86 0.81 -0.27 -6.52
N LEU A 87 1.29 0.94 -6.79
CA LEU A 87 2.71 1.29 -6.66
C LEU A 87 2.93 2.14 -5.43
N SER A 88 3.95 1.79 -4.64
CA SER A 88 4.44 2.64 -3.56
C SER A 88 5.16 3.88 -4.11
N GLU A 89 5.29 4.91 -3.29
CA GLU A 89 6.01 6.14 -3.65
C GLU A 89 7.46 5.85 -4.08
N TRP A 90 8.13 4.93 -3.39
CA TRP A 90 9.48 4.49 -3.76
C TRP A 90 9.52 3.73 -5.09
N GLN A 91 8.54 2.86 -5.36
CA GLN A 91 8.43 2.15 -6.65
C GLN A 91 8.20 3.13 -7.80
N MET A 92 7.35 4.15 -7.59
CA MET A 92 7.13 5.22 -8.56
C MET A 92 8.40 6.02 -8.81
N LYS A 93 9.13 6.39 -7.76
CA LYS A 93 10.40 7.10 -7.88
C LYS A 93 11.44 6.30 -8.67
N LEU A 94 11.62 5.02 -8.35
CA LEU A 94 12.52 4.14 -9.10
C LEU A 94 12.16 4.04 -10.57
N ARG A 95 10.86 4.03 -10.90
CA ARG A 95 10.40 4.01 -12.28
C ARG A 95 10.82 5.30 -12.99
N HIS A 96 10.55 6.44 -12.36
CA HIS A 96 10.93 7.74 -12.91
C HIS A 96 12.45 7.88 -13.09
N ASP A 97 13.25 7.38 -12.15
CA ASP A 97 14.71 7.37 -12.25
C ASP A 97 15.23 6.48 -13.40
N ARG A 98 14.46 5.46 -13.81
CA ARG A 98 14.77 4.57 -14.95
C ARG A 98 14.21 5.08 -16.27
N GLU A 99 13.32 6.05 -16.26
CA GLU A 99 12.77 6.64 -17.48
C GLU A 99 13.88 7.36 -18.24
N THR A 100 13.98 7.07 -19.53
CA THR A 100 14.94 7.72 -20.40
C THR A 100 14.45 9.13 -20.69
N GLY A 101 15.24 10.14 -20.32
CA GLY A 101 14.88 11.54 -20.55
C GLY A 101 14.69 11.84 -22.04
N LEU A 102 13.83 12.82 -22.34
CA LEU A 102 13.46 13.23 -23.71
C LEU A 102 14.67 13.49 -24.61
N LYS A 103 15.76 14.01 -24.05
CA LYS A 103 17.00 14.30 -24.78
C LYS A 103 17.63 13.05 -25.42
N ALA A 104 17.59 11.92 -24.73
CA ALA A 104 18.11 10.68 -25.29
C ALA A 104 17.24 10.14 -26.44
N VAL A 105 15.94 10.48 -26.45
CA VAL A 105 15.06 10.21 -27.58
C VAL A 105 15.38 11.15 -28.75
N GLU A 106 15.54 12.45 -28.50
CA GLU A 106 15.92 13.45 -29.51
C GLU A 106 17.23 13.10 -30.22
N GLU A 107 18.22 12.62 -29.47
CA GLU A 107 19.53 12.24 -30.00
C GLU A 107 19.52 10.87 -30.70
N THR A 108 18.42 10.11 -30.62
CA THR A 108 18.27 8.82 -31.30
C THR A 108 17.39 8.97 -32.53
N GLY A 109 17.94 8.72 -33.72
CA GLY A 109 17.17 8.79 -34.96
C GLY A 109 16.13 7.69 -35.06
N ALA A 110 15.18 7.84 -35.99
CA ALA A 110 14.15 6.83 -36.27
C ALA A 110 14.73 5.48 -36.75
N ASP A 111 16.00 5.45 -37.17
CA ASP A 111 16.77 4.25 -37.52
C ASP A 111 17.39 3.56 -36.29
N GLY A 112 17.15 4.06 -35.08
CA GLY A 112 17.68 3.53 -33.83
C GLY A 112 19.14 3.90 -33.56
N ARG A 113 19.76 4.73 -34.40
CA ARG A 113 21.16 5.18 -34.21
C ARG A 113 21.22 6.38 -33.28
N ASN A 114 22.21 6.36 -32.39
CA ASN A 114 22.50 7.48 -31.50
C ASN A 114 23.45 8.47 -32.18
N TYR A 115 22.97 9.70 -32.41
CA TYR A 115 23.68 10.81 -33.04
C TYR A 115 24.31 11.78 -32.03
N ARG A 116 24.28 11.46 -30.74
CA ARG A 116 24.93 12.24 -29.69
C ARG A 116 26.42 12.32 -29.96
N LYS A 117 26.98 13.53 -29.89
CA LYS A 117 28.43 13.74 -29.99
C LYS A 117 29.15 12.86 -28.95
N PRO A 118 30.07 11.96 -29.36
CA PRO A 118 30.80 11.12 -28.43
C PRO A 118 31.63 11.97 -27.47
N THR A 119 31.25 12.01 -26.20
CA THR A 119 31.99 12.70 -25.15
C THR A 119 32.52 11.66 -24.16
N LYS A 120 33.81 11.77 -23.80
CA LYS A 120 34.39 10.92 -22.76
C LYS A 120 33.77 11.30 -21.41
N ARG A 121 33.39 10.30 -20.61
CA ARG A 121 33.00 10.55 -19.21
C ARG A 121 34.18 11.12 -18.44
N ARG A 122 33.91 11.95 -17.42
CA ARG A 122 34.94 12.34 -16.45
C ARG A 122 35.36 11.08 -15.67
N ARG A 123 36.66 10.94 -15.43
CA ARG A 123 37.19 9.88 -14.56
C ARG A 123 36.69 10.11 -13.14
N SER A 124 36.43 9.02 -12.41
CA SER A 124 36.06 9.13 -10.99
C SER A 124 37.27 9.58 -10.17
N HIS A 125 37.02 10.12 -8.98
CA HIS A 125 38.10 10.52 -8.07
C HIS A 125 39.00 9.33 -7.70
N PHE A 126 38.41 8.16 -7.49
CA PHE A 126 39.11 6.91 -7.21
C PHE A 126 40.05 6.50 -8.36
N GLU A 127 39.58 6.58 -9.60
CA GLU A 127 40.38 6.28 -10.80
C GLU A 127 41.54 7.26 -11.01
N LEU A 128 41.42 8.51 -10.54
CA LEU A 128 42.49 9.51 -10.62
C LEU A 128 43.58 9.29 -9.56
N MET A 129 43.21 8.78 -8.38
CA MET A 129 44.12 8.59 -7.24
C MET A 129 45.00 7.33 -7.35
N HIS A 130 44.60 6.34 -8.16
CA HIS A 130 45.28 5.04 -8.30
C HIS A 130 45.82 4.82 -9.72
N GLN A 131 46.32 5.88 -10.36
CA GLN A 131 46.84 5.89 -11.74
C GLN A 131 48.38 5.84 -11.78
#